data_AF-Q8I224-F1
#
_entry.id   AF-Q8I224-F1
#
_cell.length_a   1.000
_cell.length_b   1.000
_cell.length_c   1.000
_cell.angle_alpha   90.00
_cell.angle_beta   90.00
_cell.angle_gamma   90.00
#
_symmetry.space_group_name_H-M   'P 1'
#
loop_
_entity.id
_entity.type
_entity.pdbx_description
1 polymer ?
#
loop_
_entity_poly.entity_id
_entity_poly.type
_entity_poly.pdbx_seq_one_letter_code
_entity_poly.pdbx_strand_id
1 'polypeptide(L)'
;MACQVDNPPKTYPNDKTAEYEKYANYMNYLYYYQNNELKKIDSSYFKDKYLGLFFGASWCKYCVTFIDSLNIFKKNFPNVEIIYIPFDRTYQEYQSFLKNTNFYALPFDNYLYICKKYQIKNLPSFMLITPNNNILVKDAAQLIKTDEYINNLKSLIKNYIIHPKTFQFNNRFFDLFRN
;
A
#
# COMPACT_ATOMS: atom_id res chain seq x y z
N MET A 1 6.54 21.16 15.03
CA MET A 1 5.64 20.21 15.70
C MET A 1 6.27 18.84 15.59
N ALA A 2 6.84 18.33 16.68
CA ALA A 2 7.39 16.97 16.68
C ALA A 2 6.19 16.01 16.72
N CYS A 3 5.90 15.35 15.60
CA CYS A 3 4.95 14.24 15.57
C CYS A 3 5.53 13.16 16.49
N GLN A 4 4.90 12.94 17.64
CA GLN A 4 5.26 11.87 18.56
C GLN A 4 4.96 10.55 17.84
N VAL A 5 6.03 9.84 17.47
CA VAL A 5 5.97 8.55 16.79
C VAL A 5 6.01 7.48 17.88
N ASP A 6 5.01 6.61 17.92
CA ASP A 6 5.09 5.36 18.65
C ASP A 6 6.09 4.45 17.90
N ASN A 7 7.37 4.57 18.25
CA ASN A 7 8.36 3.58 17.83
C ASN A 7 7.96 2.23 18.46
N PRO A 8 7.77 1.15 17.67
CA PRO A 8 7.47 -0.15 18.25
C PRO A 8 8.63 -0.56 19.17
N PRO A 9 8.34 -1.03 20.40
CA PRO A 9 9.34 -1.29 21.42
C PRO A 9 10.35 -2.34 20.96
N LYS A 10 11.64 -2.09 21.25
CA LYS A 10 12.78 -2.95 20.92
C LYS A 10 13.09 -4.03 21.97
N THR A 11 12.20 -4.24 22.93
CA THR A 11 12.40 -5.18 24.04
C THR A 11 11.23 -6.17 24.09
N TYR A 12 11.57 -7.45 23.94
CA TYR A 12 10.65 -8.58 23.81
C TYR A 12 10.17 -9.04 25.20
N PRO A 13 8.89 -8.85 25.56
CA PRO A 13 8.33 -9.44 26.77
C PRO A 13 8.10 -10.95 26.53
N ASN A 14 8.30 -11.77 27.55
CA ASN A 14 8.17 -13.24 27.49
C ASN A 14 6.73 -13.76 27.25
N ASP A 15 5.75 -12.88 27.02
CA ASP A 15 4.38 -13.27 26.72
C ASP A 15 4.17 -13.45 25.22
N LYS A 16 4.38 -14.69 24.76
CA LYS A 16 4.18 -15.10 23.37
C LYS A 16 2.77 -14.80 22.85
N THR A 17 1.77 -14.72 23.73
CA THR A 17 0.37 -14.49 23.34
C THR A 17 0.14 -13.02 22.97
N ALA A 18 0.54 -12.09 23.85
CA ALA A 18 0.43 -10.66 23.59
C ALA A 18 1.23 -10.23 22.35
N GLU A 19 2.40 -10.84 22.13
CA GLU A 19 3.21 -10.58 20.94
C GLU A 19 2.53 -11.11 19.66
N TYR A 20 1.95 -12.33 19.70
CA TYR A 20 1.18 -12.87 18.59
C TYR A 20 -0.01 -11.96 18.24
N GLU A 21 -0.80 -11.54 19.22
CA GLU A 21 -1.96 -10.67 19.02
C GLU A 21 -1.56 -9.32 18.42
N LYS A 22 -0.47 -8.73 18.91
CA LYS A 22 0.07 -7.47 18.39
C LYS A 22 0.41 -7.56 16.90
N TYR A 23 1.11 -8.62 16.47
CA TYR A 23 1.48 -8.77 15.06
C TYR A 23 0.32 -9.26 14.18
N ALA A 24 -0.57 -10.09 14.72
CA ALA A 24 -1.81 -10.46 14.05
C ALA A 24 -2.69 -9.23 13.78
N ASN A 25 -2.70 -8.26 14.70
CA ASN A 25 -3.47 -7.01 14.57
C ASN A 25 -2.75 -5.88 13.81
N TYR A 26 -1.51 -6.09 13.37
CA TYR A 26 -0.76 -5.08 12.62
C TYR A 26 -1.47 -4.72 11.31
N MET A 27 -1.89 -3.45 11.14
CA MET A 27 -2.63 -3.02 9.94
C MET A 27 -3.80 -3.95 9.58
N ASN A 28 -4.56 -4.39 10.58
CA ASN A 28 -5.69 -5.32 10.38
C ASN A 28 -6.87 -4.72 9.59
N TYR A 29 -6.88 -3.41 9.38
CA TYR A 29 -7.81 -2.73 8.47
C TYR A 29 -7.10 -1.66 7.64
N LEU A 30 -7.68 -1.39 6.47
CA LEU A 30 -7.35 -0.26 5.61
C LEU A 30 -8.55 0.67 5.51
N TYR A 31 -8.32 1.87 4.97
CA TYR A 31 -9.36 2.87 4.75
C TYR A 31 -9.69 3.04 3.28
N TYR A 32 -10.92 3.44 2.98
CA TYR A 32 -11.34 3.87 1.64
C TYR A 32 -12.53 4.84 1.78
N TYR A 33 -12.79 5.63 0.74
CA TYR A 33 -14.01 6.45 0.69
C TYR A 33 -15.12 5.74 -0.08
N GLN A 34 -16.33 5.78 0.47
CA GLN A 34 -17.56 5.36 -0.20
C GLN A 34 -18.68 6.30 0.22
N ASN A 35 -19.44 6.82 -0.74
CA ASN A 35 -20.52 7.77 -0.49
C ASN A 35 -20.08 8.98 0.36
N ASN A 36 -18.90 9.55 0.06
CA ASN A 36 -18.27 10.65 0.81
C ASN A 36 -17.93 10.35 2.29
N GLU A 37 -18.02 9.10 2.72
CA GLU A 37 -17.67 8.68 4.08
C GLU A 37 -16.39 7.83 4.07
N LEU A 38 -15.53 8.05 5.06
CA LEU A 38 -14.36 7.22 5.30
C LEU A 38 -14.81 5.90 5.93
N LYS A 39 -14.57 4.79 5.24
CA LYS A 39 -14.90 3.44 5.68
C LYS A 39 -13.64 2.64 5.99
N LYS A 40 -13.80 1.61 6.81
CA LYS A 40 -12.76 0.61 7.08
C LYS A 40 -13.07 -0.67 6.32
N ILE A 41 -12.04 -1.33 5.82
CA ILE A 41 -12.12 -2.66 5.24
C ILE A 41 -11.10 -3.55 5.94
N ASP A 42 -11.50 -4.78 6.24
CA ASP A 42 -10.61 -5.75 6.86
C ASP A 42 -9.45 -6.11 5.92
N SER A 43 -8.25 -6.24 6.48
CA SER A 43 -7.03 -6.56 5.75
C SER A 43 -7.08 -7.91 5.03
N SER A 44 -7.90 -8.86 5.50
CA SER A 44 -8.10 -10.16 4.87
C SER A 44 -8.71 -10.06 3.47
N TYR A 45 -9.44 -8.97 3.16
CA TYR A 45 -9.94 -8.69 1.81
C TYR A 45 -8.83 -8.72 0.74
N PHE A 46 -7.62 -8.32 1.14
CA PHE A 46 -6.48 -8.21 0.24
C PHE A 46 -5.70 -9.52 0.09
N LYS A 47 -6.02 -10.58 0.83
CA LYS A 47 -5.20 -11.81 0.93
C LYS A 47 -4.71 -12.33 -0.43
N ASP A 48 -5.60 -12.45 -1.42
CA ASP A 48 -5.30 -13.04 -2.73
C ASP A 48 -5.23 -12.01 -3.87
N LYS A 49 -5.07 -10.72 -3.53
CA LYS A 49 -5.08 -9.61 -4.50
C LYS A 49 -3.67 -9.24 -4.97
N TYR A 50 -3.55 -8.79 -6.21
CA TYR A 50 -2.39 -7.99 -6.59
C TYR A 50 -2.54 -6.60 -5.95
N LEU A 51 -1.46 -6.03 -5.46
CA LEU A 51 -1.47 -4.71 -4.83
C LEU A 51 -0.63 -3.73 -5.65
N GLY A 52 -1.13 -2.52 -5.81
CA GLY A 52 -0.36 -1.37 -6.27
C GLY A 52 -0.02 -0.48 -5.09
N LEU A 53 1.21 -0.54 -4.57
CA LEU A 53 1.63 0.33 -3.47
C LEU A 53 1.96 1.71 -4.01
N PHE A 54 1.11 2.68 -3.71
CA PHE A 54 1.28 4.07 -4.13
C PHE A 54 1.77 4.93 -2.96
N PHE A 55 3.03 5.35 -3.01
CA PHE A 55 3.63 6.29 -2.08
C PHE A 55 3.39 7.69 -2.60
N GLY A 56 2.66 8.52 -1.85
CA GLY A 56 2.31 9.86 -2.28
C GLY A 56 1.94 10.79 -1.15
N ALA A 57 1.63 12.03 -1.51
CA ALA A 57 1.15 13.06 -0.59
C ALA A 57 0.31 14.10 -1.35
N SER A 58 -0.68 14.68 -0.69
CA SER A 58 -1.52 15.77 -1.22
C SER A 58 -0.74 17.03 -1.59
N TRP A 59 0.27 17.38 -0.79
CA TRP A 59 1.12 18.54 -1.02
C TRP A 59 2.11 18.35 -2.18
N CYS A 60 2.21 17.13 -2.73
CA CYS A 60 3.08 16.79 -3.83
C CYS A 60 2.34 16.94 -5.17
N LYS A 61 2.63 18.00 -5.93
CA LYS A 61 1.99 18.27 -7.24
C LYS A 61 2.09 17.10 -8.22
N TYR A 62 3.23 16.43 -8.27
CA TYR A 62 3.42 15.26 -9.12
C TYR A 62 2.55 14.07 -8.67
N CYS A 63 2.27 13.95 -7.38
CA CYS A 63 1.42 12.91 -6.82
C CYS A 63 -0.06 13.15 -7.18
N VAL A 64 -0.50 14.41 -7.12
CA VAL A 64 -1.86 14.82 -7.52
C VAL A 64 -2.10 14.54 -9.01
N THR A 65 -1.16 14.92 -9.87
CA THR A 65 -1.28 14.66 -11.32
C THR A 65 -1.16 13.18 -11.68
N PHE A 66 -0.40 12.40 -10.90
CA PHE A 66 -0.24 10.95 -11.12
C PHE A 66 -1.51 10.14 -10.85
N ILE A 67 -2.52 10.72 -10.17
CA ILE A 67 -3.83 10.09 -9.98
C ILE A 67 -4.49 9.73 -11.32
N ASP A 68 -4.33 10.55 -12.36
CA ASP A 68 -4.89 10.27 -13.68
C ASP A 68 -4.28 9.00 -14.30
N SER A 69 -2.95 8.84 -14.21
CA SER A 69 -2.25 7.63 -14.64
C SER A 69 -2.70 6.40 -13.83
N LEU A 70 -2.90 6.54 -12.52
CA LEU A 70 -3.39 5.46 -11.67
C LEU A 70 -4.85 5.07 -11.99
N ASN A 71 -5.69 6.02 -12.39
CA ASN A 71 -7.06 5.75 -12.83
C ASN A 71 -7.08 4.97 -14.15
N ILE A 72 -6.23 5.35 -15.12
CA ILE A 72 -6.05 4.61 -16.38
C ILE A 72 -5.50 3.20 -16.10
N PHE A 73 -4.53 3.09 -15.20
CA PHE A 73 -3.99 1.81 -14.75
C PHE A 73 -5.11 0.94 -14.16
N LYS A 74 -5.88 1.44 -13.19
CA LYS A 74 -6.96 0.68 -12.54
C LYS A 74 -8.03 0.22 -13.52
N LYS A 75 -8.31 0.99 -14.57
CA LYS A 75 -9.20 0.58 -15.67
C LYS A 75 -8.66 -0.62 -16.46
N ASN A 76 -7.35 -0.69 -16.68
CA ASN A 76 -6.70 -1.78 -17.42
C ASN A 76 -6.36 -3.01 -16.56
N PHE A 77 -6.22 -2.81 -15.25
CA PHE A 77 -5.83 -3.81 -14.25
C PHE A 77 -6.81 -3.81 -13.07
N PRO A 78 -8.11 -4.11 -13.29
CA PRO A 78 -9.13 -4.05 -12.24
C PRO A 78 -8.92 -5.07 -11.12
N ASN A 79 -8.06 -6.07 -11.33
CA ASN A 79 -7.66 -7.06 -10.33
C ASN A 79 -6.53 -6.58 -9.40
N VAL A 80 -5.99 -5.37 -9.63
CA VAL A 80 -4.95 -4.76 -8.79
C VAL A 80 -5.59 -3.73 -7.88
N GLU A 81 -5.48 -3.95 -6.57
CA GLU A 81 -5.93 -2.98 -5.57
C GLU A 81 -4.83 -1.99 -5.24
N ILE A 82 -5.08 -0.71 -5.52
CA ILE A 82 -4.13 0.36 -5.19
C ILE A 82 -4.25 0.69 -3.70
N ILE A 83 -3.12 0.57 -2.99
CA ILE A 83 -2.96 0.93 -1.59
C ILE A 83 -2.12 2.19 -1.50
N TYR A 84 -2.77 3.29 -1.12
CA TYR A 84 -2.13 4.54 -0.81
C TYR A 84 -1.35 4.44 0.52
N ILE A 85 -0.06 4.75 0.47
CA ILE A 85 0.84 4.85 1.61
C ILE A 85 1.08 6.35 1.83
N PRO A 86 0.40 6.95 2.82
CA PRO A 86 0.37 8.40 2.96
C PRO A 86 1.67 8.97 3.50
N PHE A 87 2.10 10.08 2.89
CA PHE A 87 3.15 11.00 3.38
C PHE A 87 2.59 12.42 3.58
N ASP A 88 1.27 12.53 3.73
CA ASP A 88 0.58 13.76 4.11
C ASP A 88 1.07 14.26 5.47
N ARG A 89 1.02 15.58 5.68
CA ARG A 89 1.49 16.21 6.92
C ARG A 89 0.41 16.21 7.99
N THR A 90 -0.85 16.19 7.57
CA THR A 90 -2.01 16.23 8.46
C THR A 90 -3.03 15.16 8.08
N TYR A 91 -3.85 14.78 9.06
CA TYR A 91 -4.94 13.83 8.83
C TYR A 91 -5.97 14.38 7.83
N GLN A 92 -6.19 15.69 7.84
CA GLN A 92 -7.09 16.38 6.91
C GLN A 92 -6.58 16.33 5.47
N GLU A 93 -5.28 16.55 5.26
CA GLU A 93 -4.61 16.38 3.95
C GLU A 93 -4.79 14.95 3.43
N TYR A 94 -4.50 13.96 4.29
CA TYR A 94 -4.69 12.54 4.00
C TYR A 94 -6.13 12.21 3.57
N GLN A 95 -7.11 12.65 4.35
CA GLN A 95 -8.53 12.41 4.07
C GLN A 95 -8.97 13.09 2.78
N SER A 96 -8.59 14.35 2.58
CA SER A 96 -8.92 15.12 1.38
C SER A 96 -8.37 14.47 0.12
N PHE A 97 -7.13 14.00 0.17
CA PHE A 97 -6.50 13.30 -0.95
C PHE A 97 -7.21 11.98 -1.24
N LEU A 98 -7.38 11.13 -0.23
CA LEU A 98 -8.01 9.81 -0.38
C LEU A 98 -9.45 9.93 -0.89
N LYS A 99 -10.21 10.94 -0.44
CA LYS A 99 -11.60 11.20 -0.86
C LYS A 99 -11.75 11.38 -2.37
N ASN A 100 -10.73 11.92 -3.03
CA ASN A 100 -10.74 12.17 -4.47
C ASN A 100 -10.21 10.98 -5.29
N THR A 101 -10.06 9.80 -4.67
CA THR A 101 -9.55 8.59 -5.32
C THR A 101 -10.48 7.40 -5.09
N ASN A 102 -10.34 6.37 -5.91
CA ASN A 102 -10.99 5.07 -5.71
C ASN A 102 -9.99 4.04 -5.14
N PHE A 103 -9.09 4.49 -4.26
CA PHE A 103 -8.03 3.67 -3.69
C PHE A 103 -8.36 3.28 -2.26
N TYR A 104 -7.66 2.25 -1.79
CA TYR A 104 -7.54 1.98 -0.36
C TYR A 104 -6.32 2.71 0.17
N ALA A 105 -6.24 2.91 1.48
CA ALA A 105 -5.11 3.52 2.13
C ALA A 105 -4.74 2.81 3.42
N LEU A 106 -3.45 2.80 3.73
CA LEU A 106 -3.00 2.50 5.07
C LEU A 106 -3.52 3.58 6.04
N PRO A 107 -3.66 3.26 7.34
CA PRO A 107 -3.93 4.26 8.36
C PRO A 107 -3.02 5.50 8.26
N PHE A 108 -3.45 6.64 8.75
CA PHE A 108 -2.58 7.81 8.77
C PHE A 108 -1.50 7.62 9.84
N ASP A 109 -0.24 7.45 9.43
CA ASP A 109 0.91 7.16 10.30
C ASP A 109 2.24 7.51 9.59
N ASN A 110 3.36 7.38 10.30
CA ASN A 110 4.70 7.60 9.78
C ASN A 110 5.28 6.33 9.13
N TYR A 111 5.28 6.30 7.79
CA TYR A 111 5.76 5.17 6.99
C TYR A 111 7.20 5.27 6.51
N LEU A 112 8.06 6.04 7.18
CA LEU A 112 9.48 6.13 6.83
C LEU A 112 10.19 4.77 6.83
N TYR A 113 9.80 3.85 7.71
CA TYR A 113 10.37 2.49 7.73
C TYR A 113 10.01 1.70 6.45
N ILE A 114 8.80 1.86 5.92
CA ILE A 114 8.39 1.23 4.65
C ILE A 114 9.17 1.84 3.48
N CYS A 115 9.35 3.17 3.46
CA CYS A 115 10.21 3.83 2.48
C CYS A 115 11.63 3.30 2.51
N LYS A 116 12.21 3.14 3.71
CA LYS A 116 13.55 2.57 3.87
C LYS A 116 13.61 1.13 3.34
N LYS A 117 12.65 0.29 3.69
CA LYS A 117 12.56 -1.12 3.23
C LYS A 117 12.56 -1.21 1.70
N TYR A 118 11.72 -0.42 1.04
CA TYR A 118 11.58 -0.45 -0.42
C TYR A 118 12.54 0.48 -1.17
N GLN A 119 13.39 1.21 -0.44
CA GLN A 119 14.32 2.21 -0.98
C GLN A 119 13.60 3.30 -1.80
N ILE A 120 12.43 3.73 -1.32
CA ILE A 120 11.68 4.83 -1.92
C ILE A 120 12.41 6.13 -1.61
N LYS A 121 12.85 6.84 -2.65
CA LYS A 121 13.60 8.10 -2.55
C LYS A 121 12.76 9.32 -2.91
N ASN A 122 11.75 9.15 -3.75
CA ASN A 122 10.97 10.24 -4.32
C ASN A 122 9.48 9.90 -4.30
N LEU A 123 8.65 10.95 -4.26
CA LEU A 123 7.21 10.86 -4.48
C LEU A 123 6.85 11.50 -5.84
N PRO A 124 5.86 10.99 -6.58
CA PRO A 124 5.18 9.72 -6.33
C PRO A 124 6.12 8.52 -6.57
N SER A 125 5.87 7.41 -5.88
CA SER A 125 6.41 6.10 -6.22
C SER A 125 5.29 5.08 -6.28
N PHE A 126 5.41 4.11 -7.20
CA PHE A 126 4.39 3.09 -7.40
C PHE A 126 5.05 1.74 -7.63
N MET A 127 4.61 0.73 -6.87
CA MET A 127 5.13 -0.63 -6.95
C MET A 127 4.00 -1.63 -7.14
N LEU A 128 4.23 -2.67 -7.93
CA LEU A 128 3.30 -3.78 -8.09
C LEU A 128 3.76 -4.97 -7.25
N ILE A 129 2.85 -5.49 -6.44
CA ILE A 129 3.07 -6.59 -5.51
C ILE A 129 2.12 -7.73 -5.85
N THR A 130 2.64 -8.94 -5.89
CA THR A 130 1.89 -10.16 -6.19
C THR A 130 1.09 -10.63 -4.96
N PRO A 131 0.11 -11.54 -5.13
CA PRO A 131 -0.65 -12.10 -4.01
C PRO A 131 0.20 -12.73 -2.91
N ASN A 132 1.41 -13.22 -3.22
CA ASN A 132 2.35 -13.80 -2.25
C ASN A 132 3.42 -12.82 -1.72
N ASN A 133 3.18 -11.51 -1.81
CA ASN A 133 4.07 -10.43 -1.36
C ASN A 133 5.42 -10.32 -2.10
N ASN A 134 5.56 -10.86 -3.31
CA ASN A 134 6.72 -10.60 -4.15
C ASN A 134 6.56 -9.28 -4.91
N ILE A 135 7.67 -8.58 -5.14
CA ILE A 135 7.69 -7.39 -5.98
C ILE A 135 7.64 -7.84 -7.44
N LEU A 136 6.55 -7.54 -8.14
CA LEU A 136 6.40 -7.80 -9.57
C LEU A 136 7.08 -6.69 -10.40
N VAL A 137 6.85 -5.44 -10.03
CA VAL A 137 7.45 -4.25 -10.67
C VAL A 137 7.81 -3.25 -9.58
N LYS A 138 9.10 -2.91 -9.47
CA LYS A 138 9.59 -2.01 -8.41
C LYS A 138 9.36 -0.53 -8.70
N ASP A 139 9.52 -0.09 -9.95
CA ASP A 139 9.33 1.31 -10.34
C ASP A 139 8.26 1.41 -11.42
N ALA A 140 7.02 1.09 -11.03
CA ALA A 140 5.88 1.17 -11.93
C ALA A 140 5.47 2.62 -12.22
N ALA A 141 5.89 3.60 -11.41
CA ALA A 141 5.52 5.00 -11.60
C ALA A 141 6.03 5.56 -12.94
N GLN A 142 7.22 5.17 -13.37
CA GLN A 142 7.74 5.54 -14.69
C GLN A 142 7.06 4.77 -15.82
N LEU A 143 6.77 3.49 -15.57
CA LEU A 143 6.20 2.58 -16.54
C LEU A 143 4.78 3.00 -16.98
N ILE A 144 3.96 3.50 -16.04
CA ILE A 144 2.53 3.75 -16.30
C ILE A 144 2.20 5.16 -16.81
N LYS A 145 3.21 5.96 -17.20
CA LYS A 145 3.00 7.31 -17.76
C LYS A 145 2.46 7.31 -19.17
N THR A 146 2.65 6.22 -19.90
CA THR A 146 2.18 6.00 -21.27
C THR A 146 1.42 4.68 -21.31
N ASP A 147 0.69 4.38 -22.38
CA ASP A 147 -0.08 3.13 -22.49
C ASP A 147 0.76 1.93 -23.00
N GLU A 148 2.04 2.14 -23.32
CA GLU A 148 2.92 1.14 -23.92
C GLU A 148 3.12 -0.09 -23.02
N TYR A 149 3.09 0.09 -21.70
CA TYR A 149 3.27 -1.00 -20.74
C TYR A 149 2.09 -1.97 -20.70
N ILE A 150 0.90 -1.58 -21.17
CA ILE A 150 -0.36 -2.29 -20.87
C ILE A 150 -0.28 -3.74 -21.33
N ASN A 151 0.16 -3.99 -22.57
CA ASN A 151 0.20 -5.35 -23.11
C ASN A 151 1.28 -6.20 -22.42
N ASN A 152 2.45 -5.61 -22.18
CA ASN A 152 3.55 -6.29 -21.50
C ASN A 152 3.16 -6.67 -20.06
N LEU A 153 2.50 -5.77 -19.34
CA LEU A 153 2.07 -6.03 -17.96
C LEU A 153 0.88 -6.99 -17.90
N LYS A 154 -0.08 -6.92 -18.85
CA LYS A 154 -1.16 -7.92 -18.96
C LYS A 154 -0.57 -9.32 -19.18
N SER A 155 0.41 -9.45 -20.07
CA SER A 155 1.12 -10.70 -20.31
C SER A 155 1.85 -11.20 -19.06
N LEU A 156 2.57 -10.30 -18.38
CA LEU A 156 3.30 -10.62 -17.15
C LEU A 156 2.37 -11.14 -16.05
N ILE A 157 1.27 -10.43 -15.76
CA ILE A 157 0.30 -10.82 -14.73
C ILE A 157 -0.38 -12.14 -15.08
N LYS A 158 -0.75 -12.33 -16.36
CA LYS A 158 -1.40 -13.57 -16.83
C LYS A 158 -0.50 -14.79 -16.67
N ASN A 159 0.80 -14.63 -16.94
CA ASN A 159 1.76 -15.74 -16.93
C ASN A 159 2.44 -15.92 -15.57
N TYR A 160 2.16 -15.06 -14.58
CA TYR A 160 2.78 -15.15 -13.27
C TYR A 160 2.23 -16.33 -12.47
N ILE A 161 3.10 -17.29 -12.16
CA ILE A 161 2.76 -18.44 -11.33
C ILE A 161 2.83 -18.03 -9.87
N ILE A 162 1.67 -17.98 -9.21
CA ILE A 162 1.59 -17.68 -7.78
C ILE A 162 1.90 -18.96 -7.01
N HIS A 163 3.09 -19.04 -6.45
CA HIS A 163 3.39 -20.05 -5.43
C HIS A 163 2.67 -19.67 -4.13
N PRO A 164 1.76 -20.51 -3.60
CA PRO A 164 1.07 -20.26 -2.35
C PRO A 164 2.07 -19.99 -1.23
N LYS A 165 1.79 -18.98 -0.40
CA LYS A 165 2.61 -18.63 0.75
C LYS A 165 1.70 -18.40 1.94
N THR A 166 2.04 -19.01 3.07
CA THR A 166 1.39 -18.71 4.34
C THR A 166 2.02 -17.45 4.93
N PHE A 167 1.19 -16.48 5.29
CA PHE A 167 1.66 -15.28 5.96
C PHE A 167 1.90 -15.53 7.45
N GLN A 168 2.98 -14.99 8.01
CA GLN A 168 3.20 -15.03 9.46
C GLN A 168 2.04 -14.32 10.17
N PHE A 169 1.60 -14.90 11.29
CA PHE A 169 0.44 -14.41 12.05
C PHE A 169 -0.85 -14.31 11.22
N ASN A 170 -0.93 -15.02 10.08
CA ASN A 170 -1.98 -14.90 9.07
C ASN A 170 -2.20 -13.44 8.61
N ASN A 171 -1.16 -12.60 8.69
CA ASN A 171 -1.24 -11.18 8.41
C ASN A 171 -0.34 -10.80 7.23
N ARG A 172 -0.99 -10.57 6.08
CA ARG A 172 -0.30 -10.21 4.83
C ARG A 172 0.49 -8.91 4.95
N PHE A 173 -0.06 -7.88 5.59
CA PHE A 173 0.59 -6.57 5.68
C PHE A 173 1.73 -6.56 6.68
N PHE A 174 1.63 -7.36 7.75
CA PHE A 174 2.76 -7.62 8.64
C PHE A 174 3.94 -8.19 7.85
N ASP A 175 3.72 -9.25 7.09
CA ASP A 175 4.78 -9.84 6.26
C ASP A 175 5.29 -8.91 5.15
N LEU A 176 4.40 -8.10 4.58
CA LEU A 176 4.75 -7.16 3.52
C LEU A 176 5.63 -6.03 4.04
N PHE A 177 5.35 -5.50 5.22
CA PHE A 177 5.97 -4.26 5.71
C PHE A 177 6.95 -4.44 6.86
N ARG A 178 6.99 -5.61 7.53
CA ARG A 178 7.99 -5.89 8.57
C ARG A 178 9.40 -5.69 8.02
N ASN A 179 10.26 -5.05 8.79
CA ASN A 179 11.68 -4.94 8.47
C ASN A 179 12.38 -6.31 8.52
#